data_AF-X1TGP3-F1
#
_entry.id   AF-X1TGP3-F1
#
_cell.length_a   1.000
_cell.length_b   1.000
_cell.length_c   1.000
_cell.angle_alpha   90.00
_cell.angle_beta   90.00
_cell.angle_gamma   90.00
#
_symmetry.space_group_name_H-M   'P 1'
#
loop_
_entity.id
_entity.type
_entity.pdbx_description
1 polymer ?
#
loop_
_entity_poly.entity_id
_entity_poly.type
_entity_poly.pdbx_seq_one_letter_code
_entity_poly.pdbx_strand_id
1 'polypeptide(L)'
;MLRLQVGSDMLAIGASVPFGVSAAILIGGTNDMITAQQMGAKWEVRDPDGVVVDSYEDWEMWPYTGPGAEHGFVGNRFDLDKPGNWNIVAELLMNPDAPVVVDSYAGLLCAVTPEVFAGRITRKELDYDAVRVPIPA
;
A
#
# COMPACT_ATOMS: atom_id res chain seq x y z
N MET A 1 -11.00 9.19 -2.88
CA MET A 1 -10.71 8.30 -1.72
C MET A 1 -9.40 7.57 -1.97
N LEU A 2 -8.47 7.61 -1.02
CA LEU A 2 -7.19 6.88 -1.04
C LEU A 2 -7.13 5.92 0.15
N ARG A 3 -6.76 4.65 -0.09
CA ARG A 3 -6.73 3.57 0.92
C ARG A 3 -5.57 2.61 0.69
N LEU A 4 -5.17 1.94 1.78
CA LEU A 4 -4.23 0.83 1.77
C LEU A 4 -5.00 -0.49 1.91
N GLN A 5 -4.83 -1.40 0.97
CA GLN A 5 -5.38 -2.75 1.05
C GLN A 5 -4.38 -3.69 1.73
N VAL A 6 -4.78 -4.39 2.79
CA VAL A 6 -4.00 -5.47 3.40
C VAL A 6 -4.89 -6.72 3.44
N GLY A 7 -4.59 -7.72 2.62
CA GLY A 7 -5.49 -8.85 2.43
C GLY A 7 -6.87 -8.41 1.89
N SER A 8 -7.93 -8.68 2.66
CA SER A 8 -9.30 -8.23 2.35
C SER A 8 -9.68 -6.90 3.03
N ASP A 9 -8.81 -6.37 3.89
CA ASP A 9 -9.10 -5.19 4.69
C ASP A 9 -8.69 -3.91 3.96
N MET A 10 -9.58 -2.91 3.97
CA MET A 10 -9.31 -1.54 3.51
C MET A 10 -8.97 -0.65 4.69
N LEU A 11 -7.71 -0.24 4.78
CA LEU A 11 -7.19 0.62 5.84
C LEU A 11 -7.13 2.08 5.38
N ALA A 12 -7.36 2.99 6.32
CA ALA A 12 -7.11 4.40 6.11
C ALA A 12 -5.61 4.69 6.04
N ILE A 13 -5.26 5.78 5.38
CA ILE A 13 -3.90 6.30 5.35
C ILE A 13 -3.44 6.66 6.77
N GLY A 14 -2.20 6.31 7.10
CA GLY A 14 -1.63 6.40 8.44
C GLY A 14 -1.96 5.24 9.38
N ALA A 15 -2.54 4.15 8.89
CA ALA A 15 -2.82 2.96 9.70
C ALA A 15 -1.54 2.29 10.23
N SER A 16 -1.67 1.62 11.38
CA SER A 16 -0.65 0.72 11.91
C SER A 16 -0.83 -0.67 11.28
N VAL A 17 0.23 -1.22 10.69
CA VAL A 17 0.17 -2.47 9.94
C VAL A 17 1.22 -3.45 10.47
N PRO A 18 0.92 -4.76 10.58
CA PRO A 18 1.92 -5.75 10.98
C PRO A 18 3.07 -5.85 9.98
N PHE A 19 4.26 -6.15 10.48
CA PHE A 19 5.42 -6.47 9.66
C PHE A 19 5.20 -7.72 8.80
N GLY A 20 5.72 -7.72 7.58
CA GLY A 20 5.76 -8.90 6.71
C GLY A 20 4.45 -9.21 5.98
N VAL A 21 3.49 -8.27 5.96
CA VAL A 21 2.27 -8.40 5.17
C VAL A 21 2.44 -7.78 3.79
N SER A 22 1.72 -8.28 2.79
CA SER A 22 1.64 -7.63 1.48
C SER A 22 0.46 -6.66 1.42
N ALA A 23 0.64 -5.54 0.73
CA ALA A 23 -0.36 -4.50 0.57
C ALA A 23 -0.49 -4.02 -0.88
N ALA A 24 -1.60 -3.33 -1.19
CA ALA A 24 -1.81 -2.64 -2.46
C ALA A 24 -2.47 -1.28 -2.24
N ILE A 25 -2.30 -0.35 -3.17
CA ILE A 25 -2.97 0.96 -3.13
C ILE A 25 -4.31 0.88 -3.87
N LEU A 26 -5.34 1.48 -3.27
CA LEU A 26 -6.60 1.80 -3.91
C LEU A 26 -6.79 3.31 -3.89
N ILE A 27 -6.97 3.92 -5.06
CA ILE A 27 -7.36 5.32 -5.22
C ILE A 27 -8.58 5.41 -6.13
N GLY A 28 -9.53 6.28 -5.82
CA GLY A 28 -10.70 6.46 -6.67
C GLY A 28 -11.38 7.81 -6.45
N GLY A 29 -12.30 8.15 -7.34
CA GLY A 29 -13.06 9.39 -7.30
C GLY A 29 -14.41 9.25 -7.99
N THR A 30 -15.30 10.18 -7.68
CA THR A 30 -16.61 10.30 -8.32
C THR A 30 -16.60 11.48 -9.28
N ASN A 31 -17.05 11.27 -10.52
CA ASN A 31 -17.22 12.35 -11.47
C ASN A 31 -18.52 13.11 -11.17
N ASP A 32 -18.42 14.33 -10.65
CA ASP A 32 -19.55 15.21 -10.36
C ASP A 32 -19.95 16.13 -11.52
N MET A 33 -19.27 16.02 -12.66
CA MET A 33 -19.59 16.77 -13.87
C MET A 33 -20.79 16.19 -14.63
N ILE A 34 -21.34 16.98 -15.56
CA ILE A 34 -22.44 16.58 -16.44
C ILE A 34 -22.00 15.79 -17.69
N THR A 35 -20.69 15.71 -17.94
CA THR A 35 -20.09 14.97 -19.05
C THR A 35 -19.22 13.83 -18.53
N ALA A 36 -19.01 12.80 -19.35
CA ALA A 36 -18.07 11.74 -19.03
C ALA A 36 -16.63 12.27 -19.05
N GLN A 37 -15.82 11.87 -18.07
CA GLN A 37 -14.42 12.26 -17.94
C GLN A 37 -13.56 11.01 -17.90
N GLN A 38 -12.46 10.98 -18.67
CA GLN A 38 -11.45 9.94 -18.54
C GLN A 38 -10.59 10.25 -17.31
N MET A 39 -10.66 9.38 -16.31
CA MET A 39 -9.89 9.50 -15.07
C MET A 39 -8.52 8.82 -15.22
N GLY A 40 -7.56 9.25 -14.40
CA GLY A 40 -6.26 8.61 -14.29
C GLY A 40 -5.78 8.62 -12.85
N ALA A 41 -4.79 7.78 -12.54
CA ALA A 41 -4.14 7.79 -11.25
C ALA A 41 -2.64 7.57 -11.38
N LYS A 42 -1.90 8.20 -10.48
CA LYS A 42 -0.46 8.09 -10.39
C LYS A 42 -0.05 8.04 -8.93
N TRP A 43 0.87 7.15 -8.57
CA TRP A 43 1.49 7.20 -7.25
C TRP A 43 2.87 6.56 -7.21
N GLU A 44 3.60 6.88 -6.15
CA GLU A 44 4.88 6.29 -5.80
C GLU A 44 4.90 6.02 -4.30
N VAL A 45 5.18 4.76 -3.92
CA VAL A 45 5.34 4.34 -2.52
C VAL A 45 6.82 4.24 -2.21
N ARG A 46 7.22 4.81 -1.07
CA ARG A 46 8.58 4.76 -0.54
C ARG A 46 8.62 4.04 0.78
N ASP A 47 9.61 3.17 0.92
CA ASP A 47 9.91 2.50 2.19
C ASP A 47 10.51 3.46 3.23
N PRO A 48 10.77 3.00 4.47
CA PRO A 48 11.34 3.83 5.53
C PRO A 48 12.74 4.39 5.21
N ASP A 49 13.48 3.78 4.29
CA ASP A 49 14.79 4.25 3.84
C ASP A 49 14.67 5.25 2.67
N GLY A 50 13.45 5.50 2.19
CA GLY A 50 13.15 6.39 1.07
C GLY A 50 13.25 5.73 -0.31
N VAL A 51 13.45 4.41 -0.36
CA VAL A 51 13.53 3.64 -1.62
C VAL A 51 12.13 3.47 -2.20
N VAL A 52 11.99 3.72 -3.50
CA VAL A 52 10.74 3.48 -4.22
C VAL A 52 10.50 1.98 -4.36
N VAL A 53 9.38 1.50 -3.81
CA VAL A 53 9.01 0.07 -3.81
C VAL A 53 7.83 -0.24 -4.73
N ASP A 54 6.99 0.75 -5.02
CA ASP A 54 5.88 0.66 -5.96
C ASP A 54 5.74 1.99 -6.69
N SER A 55 5.45 1.89 -7.98
CA SER A 55 5.18 3.03 -8.86
C SER A 55 4.07 2.62 -9.81
N TYR A 56 3.08 3.49 -9.95
CA TYR A 56 1.91 3.24 -10.77
C TYR A 56 1.54 4.50 -11.55
N GLU A 57 1.13 4.30 -12.80
CA GLU A 57 0.51 5.32 -13.63
C GLU A 57 -0.43 4.61 -14.60
N ASP A 58 -1.71 4.96 -14.60
CA ASP A 58 -2.69 4.40 -15.53
C ASP A 58 -3.84 5.37 -15.80
N TRP A 59 -4.52 5.14 -16.92
CA TRP A 59 -5.68 5.90 -17.36
C TRP A 59 -6.86 4.95 -17.60
N GLU A 60 -8.04 5.38 -17.20
CA GLU A 60 -9.27 4.65 -17.42
C GLU A 60 -9.49 4.36 -18.91
N MET A 61 -9.87 3.12 -19.24
CA MET A 61 -10.27 2.75 -20.60
C MET A 61 -11.74 3.10 -20.86
N TRP A 62 -12.10 3.36 -22.12
CA TRP A 62 -13.50 3.59 -22.55
C TRP A 62 -14.45 2.52 -21.98
N PRO A 63 -15.63 2.86 -21.41
CA PRO A 63 -16.47 4.03 -21.70
C PRO A 63 -16.27 5.32 -20.89
N TYR A 64 -15.22 5.43 -20.08
CA TYR A 64 -14.95 6.58 -19.20
C TYR A 64 -16.01 6.80 -18.10
N THR A 65 -15.63 7.55 -17.07
CA THR A 65 -16.47 7.77 -15.91
C THR A 65 -17.59 8.75 -16.24
N GLY A 66 -18.83 8.25 -16.36
CA GLY A 66 -20.02 9.05 -16.62
C GLY A 66 -20.45 9.97 -15.46
N PRO A 67 -21.44 10.84 -15.67
CA PRO A 67 -21.96 11.74 -14.62
C PRO A 67 -22.45 10.98 -13.38
N GLY A 68 -21.93 11.35 -12.22
CA GLY A 68 -22.23 10.72 -10.92
C GLY A 68 -21.62 9.33 -10.71
N ALA A 69 -20.85 8.81 -11.67
CA ALA A 69 -20.20 7.50 -11.55
C ALA A 69 -18.88 7.59 -10.77
N GLU A 70 -18.47 6.47 -10.18
CA GLU A 70 -17.20 6.32 -9.49
C GLU A 70 -16.25 5.46 -10.34
N HIS A 71 -14.95 5.80 -10.29
CA HIS A 71 -13.89 4.98 -10.84
C HIS A 71 -12.76 4.80 -9.81
N GLY A 72 -12.21 3.60 -9.74
CA GLY A 72 -11.15 3.22 -8.82
C GLY A 72 -10.01 2.52 -9.54
N PHE A 73 -8.79 2.87 -9.15
CA PHE A 73 -7.53 2.28 -9.61
C PHE A 73 -6.92 1.45 -8.49
N VAL A 74 -6.46 0.26 -8.83
CA VAL A 74 -5.80 -0.67 -7.91
C VAL A 74 -4.40 -0.96 -8.40
N GLY A 75 -3.43 -0.79 -7.50
CA GLY A 75 -2.03 -1.06 -7.76
C GLY A 75 -1.62 -2.52 -7.74
N ASN A 76 -0.34 -2.71 -8.06
CA ASN A 76 0.35 -3.96 -7.78
C ASN A 76 0.44 -4.18 -6.26
N ARG A 77 0.71 -5.43 -5.88
CA ARG A 77 1.05 -5.76 -4.50
C ARG A 77 2.53 -5.53 -4.25
N PHE A 78 2.84 -5.01 -3.07
CA PHE A 78 4.20 -4.87 -2.54
C PHE A 78 4.24 -5.36 -1.10
N ASP A 79 5.43 -5.78 -0.64
CA ASP A 79 5.61 -6.31 0.70
C ASP A 79 6.03 -5.20 1.68
N LEU A 80 5.41 -5.19 2.85
CA LEU A 80 5.75 -4.30 3.97
C LEU A 80 6.79 -4.99 4.86
N ASP A 81 8.00 -5.09 4.33
CA ASP A 81 9.12 -5.90 4.85
C ASP A 81 10.12 -5.11 5.71
N LYS A 82 9.80 -3.86 6.02
CA LYS A 82 10.61 -2.97 6.87
C LYS A 82 9.77 -2.29 7.94
N PRO A 83 10.20 -2.30 9.21
CA PRO A 83 9.52 -1.54 10.25
C PRO A 83 9.74 -0.04 10.05
N GLY A 84 8.75 0.77 10.42
CA GLY A 84 8.81 2.22 10.33
C GLY A 84 7.75 2.82 9.42
N ASN A 85 7.94 4.09 9.08
CA ASN A 85 6.98 4.87 8.30
C ASN A 85 7.22 4.66 6.81
N TRP A 86 6.19 4.17 6.13
CA TRP A 86 6.15 4.10 4.67
C TRP A 86 5.42 5.34 4.17
N ASN A 87 5.90 5.95 3.09
CA ASN A 87 5.34 7.18 2.55
C ASN A 87 4.78 6.95 1.16
N ILE A 88 3.83 7.79 0.75
CA ILE A 88 3.24 7.78 -0.57
C ILE A 88 3.12 9.22 -1.10
N VAL A 89 3.34 9.38 -2.39
CA VAL A 89 2.88 10.52 -3.17
C VAL A 89 1.87 9.98 -4.17
N ALA A 90 0.63 10.46 -4.14
CA ALA A 90 -0.46 10.00 -4.97
C ALA A 90 -1.23 11.18 -5.57
N GLU A 91 -1.64 11.02 -6.83
CA GLU A 91 -2.39 12.00 -7.61
C GLU A 91 -3.56 11.29 -8.29
N LEU A 92 -4.74 11.90 -8.20
CA LEU A 92 -5.89 11.56 -9.02
C LEU A 92 -5.97 12.58 -10.16
N LEU A 93 -6.12 12.10 -11.39
CA LEU A 93 -6.05 12.91 -12.59
C LEU A 93 -7.33 12.81 -13.43
N MET A 94 -7.50 13.78 -14.31
CA MET A 94 -8.44 13.70 -15.43
C MET A 94 -7.79 14.26 -16.71
N ASN A 95 -8.38 13.93 -17.86
CA ASN A 95 -8.03 14.47 -19.17
C ASN A 95 -6.60 14.14 -19.65
N PRO A 96 -6.32 12.95 -20.22
CA PRO A 96 -4.96 12.51 -20.53
C PRO A 96 -4.19 13.37 -21.53
N ASP A 97 -4.87 14.03 -22.48
CA ASP A 97 -4.22 14.89 -23.48
C ASP A 97 -3.68 16.20 -22.86
N ALA A 98 -4.27 16.64 -21.75
CA ALA A 98 -3.79 17.74 -20.93
C ALA A 98 -4.12 17.46 -19.45
N PRO A 99 -3.30 16.61 -18.79
CA PRO A 99 -3.60 16.09 -17.47
C PRO A 99 -3.83 17.18 -16.44
N VAL A 100 -4.93 17.07 -15.70
CA VAL A 100 -5.25 17.92 -14.55
C VAL A 100 -5.26 17.06 -13.30
N VAL A 101 -4.45 17.42 -12.31
CA VAL A 101 -4.50 16.82 -10.96
C VAL A 101 -5.74 17.38 -10.26
N VAL A 102 -6.72 16.52 -9.99
CA VAL A 102 -7.97 16.89 -9.32
C VAL A 102 -7.88 16.75 -7.81
N ASP A 103 -7.01 15.85 -7.33
CA ASP A 103 -6.69 15.70 -5.91
C ASP A 103 -5.30 15.07 -5.77
N SER A 104 -4.64 15.31 -4.64
CA SER A 104 -3.33 14.76 -4.36
C SER A 104 -3.10 14.54 -2.86
N TYR A 105 -2.28 13.55 -2.54
CA TYR A 105 -1.83 13.28 -1.19
C TYR A 105 -0.33 12.97 -1.19
N ALA A 106 0.42 13.64 -0.32
CA ALA A 106 1.82 13.35 -0.08
C ALA A 106 2.07 13.23 1.43
N GLY A 107 2.48 12.06 1.89
CA GLY A 107 2.70 11.83 3.31
C GLY A 107 2.77 10.36 3.72
N LEU A 108 2.45 10.11 4.99
CA LEU A 108 2.49 8.80 5.61
C LEU A 108 1.44 7.87 4.99
N LEU A 109 1.87 6.80 4.33
CA LEU A 109 0.98 5.73 3.88
C LEU A 109 0.51 4.87 5.07
N CYS A 110 1.47 4.33 5.82
CA CYS A 110 1.24 3.51 6.99
C CYS A 110 2.49 3.47 7.87
N ALA A 111 2.31 3.03 9.11
CA ALA A 111 3.40 2.70 10.03
C ALA A 111 3.45 1.18 10.20
N VAL A 112 4.54 0.57 9.77
CA VAL A 112 4.77 -0.87 9.96
C VAL A 112 5.37 -1.08 11.33
N THR A 113 4.62 -1.75 12.19
CA THR A 113 5.08 -2.11 13.53
C THR A 113 5.80 -3.46 13.47
N PRO A 114 7.04 -3.56 14.00
CA PRO A 114 7.70 -4.85 14.11
C PRO A 114 6.81 -5.80 14.92
N GLU A 115 6.73 -7.03 14.48
CA GLU A 115 6.04 -8.06 15.24
C GLU A 115 6.79 -8.26 16.56
N VAL A 116 6.21 -7.78 17.65
CA VAL A 116 6.74 -8.08 18.98
C VAL A 116 6.36 -9.53 19.24
N PHE A 117 7.28 -10.46 18.97
CA PHE A 117 7.09 -11.85 19.40
C PHE A 117 6.85 -11.83 20.92
N ALA A 118 5.63 -12.11 21.33
CA ALA A 118 5.27 -12.20 22.74
C ALA A 118 5.90 -13.48 23.31
N GLY A 119 7.17 -13.39 23.71
CA GLY A 119 7.88 -14.51 24.32
C GLY A 119 9.38 -14.50 24.05
N ARG A 120 10.07 -15.41 24.72
CA ARG A 120 11.48 -15.73 24.48
C ARG A 120 11.54 -17.23 24.18
N ILE A 121 12.34 -17.63 23.19
CA ILE A 121 12.75 -19.03 23.09
C ILE A 121 13.66 -19.31 24.29
N THR A 122 13.07 -19.88 25.34
CA THR A 122 13.74 -20.18 26.62
C THR A 122 14.49 -21.49 26.59
N ARG A 123 14.17 -22.39 25.64
CA ARG A 123 14.77 -23.71 25.51
C ARG A 123 15.39 -23.88 24.12
N LYS A 124 16.72 -23.86 24.08
CA LYS A 124 17.54 -23.99 22.86
C LYS A 124 18.53 -25.14 23.07
N GLU A 125 18.17 -26.34 22.63
CA GLU A 125 18.94 -27.56 22.81
C GLU A 125 18.94 -28.39 21.53
N LEU A 126 20.01 -29.14 21.30
CA LEU A 126 20.09 -30.22 20.32
C LEU A 126 19.61 -31.51 21.00
N ASP A 127 18.74 -32.26 20.33
CA ASP A 127 18.36 -33.62 20.74
C ASP A 127 19.00 -34.61 19.76
N TYR A 128 19.88 -35.46 20.28
CA TYR A 128 20.48 -36.56 19.53
C TYR A 128 20.53 -37.80 20.41
N ASP A 129 19.98 -38.90 19.90
CA ASP A 129 19.97 -40.21 20.57
C ASP A 129 19.48 -40.13 22.04
N ALA A 130 18.37 -39.42 22.26
CA ALA A 130 17.77 -39.14 23.57
C ALA A 130 18.64 -38.31 24.54
N VAL A 131 19.72 -37.72 24.06
CA VAL A 131 20.56 -36.77 24.81
C VAL A 131 20.24 -35.34 24.39
N ARG A 132 19.94 -34.49 25.38
CA ARG A 132 19.68 -33.06 25.19
C ARG A 132 20.88 -32.24 25.63
N VAL A 133 21.48 -31.51 24.70
CA VAL A 133 22.63 -30.63 24.97
C VAL A 133 22.34 -29.20 24.52
N PRO A 134 22.91 -28.17 25.17
CA PRO A 134 22.84 -26.80 24.66
C PRO A 134 23.40 -26.70 23.24
N ILE A 135 22.81 -25.83 22.41
CA ILE A 135 23.36 -25.54 21.08
C ILE A 135 24.76 -24.89 21.27
N PRO A 136 25.83 -25.42 20.65
CA PRO A 136 27.17 -24.81 20.70
C PRO A 136 27.15 -23.37 20.17
N ALA A 137 28.00 -22.51 20.75
CA ALA A 137 28.17 -21.12 20.33
C ALA A 137 28.92 -21.00 18.99
#